data_AF-A0A1W7D265-F1
#
_entry.id   AF-A0A1W7D265-F1
#
_cell.length_a   1.000
_cell.length_b   1.000
_cell.length_c   1.000
_cell.angle_alpha   90.00
_cell.angle_beta   90.00
_cell.angle_gamma   90.00
#
_symmetry.space_group_name_H-M   'P 1'
#
loop_
_entity.id
_entity.type
_entity.pdbx_description
1 polymer ?
#
loop_
_entity_poly.entity_id
_entity_poly.type
_entity_poly.pdbx_seq_one_letter_code
_entity_poly.pdbx_strand_id
1 'polypeptide(L)'
;MYPEGTGLDPATLTVTPGAPEEPEEPGGSEEPGGPGNPGGPGEPGGPGNPGGPGEPGGPGNPGGPEAPDDQHGDDEDEEQDEDEEQDENRDDAPGTIHDGHLDWGVKDSFRSYVTGPIAGGAAELTGGASEIANGYRFPNAQGSHEGDAGTLDAGFDGAVRFTGHDGALELSFSDLGIEVDADGAELVADVSSKDRRTGEVSTYDDIAVADLDLPADALNPAGDVITLDAVPAALTAEGAEAFAGFYQAGDALDPVTARLALTEDADISDGGNGGDSSDGNGDGNGAGGAGGGALTPTGATGGALASTGSGVDTPLLVGGAAALTAAGGAALLTARLRRAQG
;
A
#
# COMPACT_ATOMS: atom_id res chain seq x y z
N MET A 1 -26.71 62.33 0.79
CA MET A 1 -25.76 62.96 -0.15
C MET A 1 -25.04 64.05 0.60
N TYR A 2 -23.84 63.76 1.11
CA TYR A 2 -22.94 64.79 1.65
C TYR A 2 -22.01 65.22 0.50
N PRO A 3 -21.75 66.52 0.30
CA PRO A 3 -20.87 66.96 -0.79
C PRO A 3 -19.41 66.59 -0.48
N GLU A 4 -18.72 66.04 -1.48
CA GLU A 4 -17.29 65.69 -1.40
C GLU A 4 -16.43 66.95 -1.29
N GLY A 5 -15.47 66.97 -0.34
CA GLY A 5 -14.46 68.04 -0.24
C GLY A 5 -14.20 68.66 1.13
N THR A 6 -14.87 68.24 2.21
CA THR A 6 -14.50 68.68 3.57
C THR A 6 -13.30 67.90 4.09
N GLY A 7 -12.17 68.60 4.26
CA GLY A 7 -10.98 68.09 4.92
C GLY A 7 -11.30 67.62 6.34
N LEU A 8 -10.96 66.38 6.64
CA LEU A 8 -11.11 65.80 7.97
C LEU A 8 -10.03 66.37 8.89
N ASP A 9 -10.46 66.94 10.01
CA ASP A 9 -9.62 67.38 11.12
C ASP A 9 -8.88 66.15 11.69
N PRO A 10 -7.53 66.13 11.77
CA PRO A 10 -6.83 65.04 12.42
C PRO A 10 -7.10 65.13 13.93
N ALA A 11 -8.15 64.42 14.37
CA ALA A 11 -8.38 64.19 15.78
C ALA A 11 -7.16 63.47 16.37
N THR A 12 -6.31 64.23 17.05
CA THR A 12 -5.23 63.72 17.89
C THR A 12 -5.86 62.91 19.03
N LEU A 13 -5.91 61.59 18.87
CA LEU A 13 -6.22 60.65 19.94
C LEU A 13 -5.04 60.63 20.92
N THR A 14 -5.08 61.49 21.94
CA THR A 14 -4.24 61.29 23.12
C THR A 14 -4.88 60.21 23.99
N VAL A 15 -4.38 58.99 23.89
CA VAL A 15 -4.60 57.95 24.90
C VAL A 15 -3.55 58.16 25.98
N THR A 16 -3.98 58.54 27.19
CA THR A 16 -3.14 58.50 28.39
C THR A 16 -3.01 57.04 28.80
N PRO A 17 -1.82 56.41 28.74
CA PRO A 17 -1.64 55.08 29.32
C PRO A 17 -1.78 55.19 30.83
N GLY A 18 -2.67 54.38 31.42
CA GLY A 18 -2.64 54.14 32.86
C GLY A 18 -1.28 53.57 33.26
N ALA A 19 -0.81 53.90 34.45
CA ALA A 19 0.42 53.35 35.00
C ALA A 19 0.40 51.82 34.95
N PRO A 20 1.51 51.15 34.60
CA PRO A 20 1.58 49.70 34.67
C PRO A 20 1.47 49.30 36.14
N GLU A 21 0.48 48.48 36.48
CA GLU A 21 0.52 47.74 37.75
C GLU A 21 1.64 46.71 37.63
N GLU A 22 2.51 46.65 38.65
CA GLU A 22 3.58 45.66 38.73
C GLU A 22 2.95 44.27 38.71
N PRO A 23 3.46 43.35 37.86
CA PRO A 23 3.01 41.96 37.91
C PRO A 23 3.41 41.38 39.26
N GLU A 24 2.45 40.79 39.98
CA GLU A 24 2.78 40.01 41.18
C GLU A 24 3.70 38.85 40.78
N GLU A 25 4.81 38.72 41.51
CA GLU A 25 5.80 37.65 41.35
C GLU A 25 5.08 36.28 41.37
N PRO A 26 5.22 35.43 40.33
CA PRO A 26 4.70 34.09 40.40
C PRO A 26 5.40 33.35 41.55
N GLY A 27 4.61 32.84 42.50
CA GLY A 27 5.10 32.00 43.59
C GLY A 27 5.99 30.89 43.04
N GLY A 28 7.16 30.71 43.67
CA GLY A 28 8.19 29.79 43.23
C GLY A 28 7.66 28.39 42.93
N SER A 29 8.08 27.85 41.80
CA SER A 29 7.78 26.48 41.42
C SER A 29 8.32 25.52 42.48
N GLU A 30 7.42 24.81 43.18
CA GLU A 30 7.80 23.64 43.94
C GLU A 30 8.35 22.60 42.95
N GLU A 31 9.62 22.26 43.12
CA GLU A 31 10.32 21.27 42.32
C GLU A 31 9.61 19.91 42.47
N PRO A 32 9.07 19.31 41.40
CA PRO A 32 8.51 17.98 41.49
C PRO A 32 9.61 17.02 41.90
N GLY A 33 9.43 16.34 43.03
CA GLY A 33 10.38 15.34 43.53
C GLY A 33 10.74 14.35 42.42
N GLY A 34 12.05 14.20 42.17
CA GLY A 34 12.56 13.37 41.09
C GLY A 34 12.05 11.93 41.17
N PRO A 35 11.86 11.25 40.02
CA PRO A 35 11.43 9.86 40.00
C PRO A 35 12.41 9.00 40.80
N GLY A 36 11.88 8.17 41.69
CA GLY A 36 12.67 7.21 42.45
C GLY A 36 13.42 6.28 41.50
N ASN A 37 14.69 6.01 41.81
CA ASN A 37 15.55 5.16 41.00
C ASN A 37 14.94 3.76 40.88
N PRO A 38 14.68 3.23 39.68
CA PRO A 38 14.25 1.84 39.53
C PRO A 38 15.38 0.93 40.03
N GLY A 39 15.02 -0.09 40.82
CA GLY A 39 15.97 -1.12 41.24
C GLY A 39 16.59 -1.79 40.01
N GLY A 40 17.91 -1.95 40.04
CA GLY A 40 18.64 -2.58 38.94
C GLY A 40 18.12 -4.00 38.66
N PRO A 41 18.13 -4.45 37.39
CA PRO A 41 17.72 -5.81 37.05
C PRO A 41 18.63 -6.81 37.75
N GLY A 42 18.03 -7.87 38.31
CA GLY A 42 18.76 -8.98 38.90
C GLY A 42 19.61 -9.69 37.83
N GLU A 43 20.81 -10.14 38.21
CA GLU A 43 21.71 -10.86 37.32
C GLU A 43 21.02 -12.12 36.73
N PRO A 44 21.07 -12.32 35.40
CA PRO A 44 20.60 -13.56 34.82
C PRO A 44 21.46 -14.73 35.31
N GLY A 45 20.81 -15.80 35.76
CA GLY A 45 21.49 -17.08 36.01
C GLY A 45 22.15 -17.56 34.72
N GLY A 46 23.43 -17.95 34.80
CA GLY A 46 24.18 -18.42 33.64
C GLY A 46 23.53 -19.63 32.95
N PRO A 47 23.69 -19.78 31.63
CA PRO A 47 23.11 -20.89 30.89
C PRO A 47 23.69 -22.23 31.37
N GLY A 48 22.81 -23.20 31.62
CA GLY A 48 23.19 -24.57 31.91
C GLY A 48 23.85 -25.22 30.70
N ASN A 49 24.88 -26.04 30.94
CA ASN A 49 25.59 -26.77 29.88
C ASN A 49 24.63 -27.72 29.14
N PRO A 50 24.57 -27.70 27.79
CA PRO A 50 23.82 -28.69 27.04
C PRO A 50 24.48 -30.09 27.18
N GLY A 51 23.65 -31.11 27.39
CA GLY A 51 24.07 -32.50 27.36
C GLY A 51 24.53 -32.91 25.96
N GLY A 52 25.60 -33.71 25.88
CA GLY A 52 26.16 -34.17 24.61
C GLY A 52 25.17 -35.05 23.81
N PRO A 53 25.27 -35.05 22.46
CA PRO A 53 24.40 -35.85 21.61
C PRO A 53 24.67 -37.36 21.79
N GLY A 54 23.59 -38.14 21.84
CA GLY A 54 23.63 -39.60 21.91
C GLY A 54 24.04 -40.24 20.57
N GLU A 55 24.72 -41.39 20.66
CA GLU A 55 25.22 -42.15 19.51
C GLU A 55 24.08 -42.73 18.64
N PRO A 56 24.17 -42.67 17.30
CA PRO A 56 23.19 -43.32 16.42
C PRO A 56 23.33 -44.85 16.45
N GLY A 57 22.21 -45.54 16.62
CA GLY A 57 22.12 -47.00 16.45
C GLY A 57 22.34 -47.43 15.00
N GLY A 58 23.14 -48.48 14.80
CA GLY A 58 23.49 -48.99 13.46
C GLY A 58 22.32 -49.63 12.71
N PRO A 59 22.38 -49.66 11.35
CA PRO A 59 21.30 -50.16 10.52
C PRO A 59 21.17 -51.69 10.56
N GLY A 60 19.92 -52.15 10.75
CA GLY A 60 19.52 -53.56 10.69
C GLY A 60 19.49 -54.11 9.27
N ASN A 61 19.77 -55.41 9.17
CA ASN A 61 19.90 -56.21 7.95
C ASN A 61 18.56 -56.83 7.52
N PRO A 62 18.02 -56.56 6.32
CA PRO A 62 16.97 -57.38 5.72
C PRO A 62 17.55 -58.44 4.78
N GLY A 63 17.01 -59.67 4.89
CA GLY A 63 17.49 -60.89 4.25
C GLY A 63 17.41 -60.93 2.72
N GLY A 64 18.24 -61.80 2.13
CA GLY A 64 18.25 -62.07 0.70
C GLY A 64 17.10 -62.99 0.25
N PRO A 65 16.78 -63.02 -1.06
CA PRO A 65 15.95 -64.05 -1.65
C PRO A 65 16.78 -65.10 -2.41
N GLU A 66 16.30 -66.34 -2.33
CA GLU A 66 16.73 -67.51 -3.10
C GLU A 66 16.24 -67.44 -4.57
N ALA A 67 16.88 -68.24 -5.43
CA ALA A 67 16.77 -68.26 -6.90
C ALA A 67 15.40 -68.70 -7.47
N PRO A 68 15.11 -68.44 -8.76
CA PRO A 68 13.96 -69.02 -9.45
C PRO A 68 14.32 -70.25 -10.32
N ASP A 69 13.39 -71.21 -10.37
CA ASP A 69 13.30 -72.32 -11.35
C ASP A 69 12.19 -72.00 -12.37
N ASP A 70 12.39 -72.44 -13.61
CA ASP A 70 11.55 -72.22 -14.80
C ASP A 70 10.13 -72.85 -14.74
N GLN A 71 9.11 -72.18 -15.30
CA GLN A 71 8.30 -72.63 -16.47
C GLN A 71 6.90 -71.98 -16.63
N HIS A 72 6.67 -71.46 -17.84
CA HIS A 72 5.44 -71.47 -18.68
C HIS A 72 4.15 -70.74 -18.25
N GLY A 73 3.68 -69.86 -19.16
CA GLY A 73 2.29 -69.42 -19.27
C GLY A 73 2.17 -68.11 -20.04
N ASP A 74 1.90 -68.20 -21.35
CA ASP A 74 1.41 -67.09 -22.17
C ASP A 74 0.09 -66.54 -21.58
N ASP A 75 -0.08 -65.22 -21.56
CA ASP A 75 -1.31 -64.54 -22.01
C ASP A 75 -1.09 -63.01 -21.97
N GLU A 76 -1.48 -62.39 -23.07
CA GLU A 76 -1.51 -60.96 -23.37
C GLU A 76 -2.44 -60.22 -22.40
N ASP A 77 -2.09 -59.01 -21.96
CA ASP A 77 -3.04 -57.91 -21.72
C ASP A 77 -2.30 -56.59 -21.46
N GLU A 78 -2.36 -55.74 -22.48
CA GLU A 78 -2.56 -54.28 -22.45
C GLU A 78 -1.62 -53.39 -21.62
N GLU A 79 -0.76 -52.71 -22.38
CA GLU A 79 0.04 -51.54 -22.02
C GLU A 79 -0.84 -50.42 -21.46
N GLN A 80 -0.61 -50.04 -20.20
CA GLN A 80 -0.99 -48.74 -19.64
C GLN A 80 0.27 -47.89 -19.55
N ASP A 81 0.70 -47.40 -20.70
CA ASP A 81 1.59 -46.24 -20.81
C ASP A 81 0.68 -44.99 -20.90
N GLU A 82 0.09 -44.56 -19.79
CA GLU A 82 -0.72 -43.31 -19.74
C GLU A 82 -0.27 -42.31 -18.66
N ASP A 83 0.90 -42.49 -18.06
CA ASP A 83 1.37 -41.62 -16.94
C ASP A 83 2.56 -40.70 -17.30
N GLU A 84 2.77 -40.33 -18.57
CA GLU A 84 3.83 -39.39 -18.97
C GLU A 84 3.36 -38.09 -19.66
N GLU A 85 2.06 -37.75 -19.65
CA GLU A 85 1.59 -36.43 -20.16
C GLU A 85 1.05 -35.47 -19.08
N GLN A 86 1.41 -35.66 -17.81
CA GLN A 86 1.06 -34.73 -16.71
C GLN A 86 2.24 -33.89 -16.22
N ASP A 87 3.09 -33.43 -17.14
CA ASP A 87 4.25 -32.58 -16.80
C ASP A 87 4.43 -31.33 -17.68
N GLU A 88 3.33 -30.84 -18.29
CA GLU A 88 3.31 -29.53 -18.98
C GLU A 88 2.33 -28.52 -18.34
N ASN A 89 1.75 -28.82 -17.17
CA ASN A 89 0.76 -27.94 -16.52
C ASN A 89 0.97 -27.79 -15.00
N ARG A 90 2.21 -27.91 -14.51
CA ARG A 90 2.54 -27.67 -13.08
C ARG A 90 2.70 -26.19 -12.72
N ASP A 91 2.55 -25.28 -13.69
CA ASP A 91 2.79 -23.85 -13.47
C ASP A 91 1.55 -23.09 -12.93
N ASP A 92 0.39 -23.74 -12.79
CA ASP A 92 -0.82 -23.13 -12.24
C ASP A 92 -1.31 -23.88 -11.00
N ALA A 93 -0.72 -23.57 -9.85
CA ALA A 93 -1.36 -23.90 -8.58
C ALA A 93 -2.64 -23.05 -8.46
N PRO A 94 -3.79 -23.64 -8.08
CA PRO A 94 -5.01 -22.86 -7.90
C PRO A 94 -4.75 -21.76 -6.86
N GLY A 95 -4.89 -20.51 -7.28
CA GLY A 95 -4.64 -19.35 -6.43
C GLY A 95 -3.32 -18.62 -6.67
N THR A 96 -2.47 -19.03 -7.62
CA THR A 96 -1.29 -18.23 -8.00
C THR A 96 -1.68 -16.90 -8.63
N ILE A 97 -0.93 -15.84 -8.30
CA ILE A 97 -1.02 -14.53 -8.95
C ILE A 97 0.08 -14.45 -10.00
N HIS A 98 -0.31 -14.20 -11.25
CA HIS A 98 0.59 -14.21 -12.41
C HIS A 98 1.04 -12.83 -12.86
N ASP A 99 0.18 -11.82 -12.65
CA ASP A 99 0.48 -10.43 -12.93
C ASP A 99 -0.46 -9.53 -12.12
N GLY A 100 -0.19 -8.23 -12.14
CA GLY A 100 -1.05 -7.25 -11.52
C GLY A 100 -0.35 -5.93 -11.27
N HIS A 101 -1.08 -5.03 -10.63
CA HIS A 101 -0.52 -3.76 -10.20
C HIS A 101 -1.20 -3.23 -8.95
N LEU A 102 -0.45 -2.43 -8.20
CA LEU A 102 -0.87 -1.64 -7.05
C LEU A 102 -0.78 -0.16 -7.42
N ASP A 103 -1.88 0.55 -7.22
CA ASP A 103 -1.96 2.00 -7.32
C ASP A 103 -2.10 2.61 -5.92
N TRP A 104 -1.12 3.42 -5.54
CA TRP A 104 -1.10 4.07 -4.24
C TRP A 104 -0.39 5.42 -4.27
N GLY A 105 -0.99 6.41 -3.59
CA GLY A 105 -0.44 7.75 -3.52
C GLY A 105 0.53 7.99 -2.37
N VAL A 106 0.62 7.08 -1.39
CA VAL A 106 1.16 7.38 -0.05
C VAL A 106 0.22 8.32 0.72
N LYS A 107 0.29 9.62 0.46
CA LYS A 107 -0.57 10.63 1.07
C LYS A 107 -0.54 11.94 0.28
N ASP A 108 -1.69 12.45 -0.15
CA ASP A 108 -1.77 13.65 -1.01
C ASP A 108 -1.08 14.88 -0.39
N SER A 109 -1.33 15.14 0.89
CA SER A 109 -0.72 16.26 1.60
C SER A 109 0.80 16.14 1.70
N PHE A 110 1.32 14.90 1.78
CA PHE A 110 2.75 14.65 1.82
C PHE A 110 3.39 14.89 0.46
N ARG A 111 2.82 14.34 -0.62
CA ARG A 111 3.31 14.59 -1.99
C ARG A 111 3.32 16.08 -2.33
N SER A 112 2.23 16.77 -1.99
CA SER A 112 2.10 18.22 -2.16
C SER A 112 3.15 19.00 -1.38
N TYR A 113 3.50 18.55 -0.17
CA TYR A 113 4.56 19.15 0.62
C TYR A 113 5.95 18.94 -0.01
N VAL A 114 6.26 17.71 -0.41
CA VAL A 114 7.57 17.33 -0.98
C VAL A 114 7.81 18.08 -2.29
N THR A 115 6.86 18.07 -3.21
CA THR A 115 6.97 18.72 -4.53
C THR A 115 6.72 20.23 -4.48
N GLY A 116 6.17 20.73 -3.38
CA GLY A 116 5.88 22.13 -3.16
C GLY A 116 7.15 22.98 -2.87
N PRO A 117 7.01 24.32 -2.85
CA PRO A 117 8.14 25.24 -2.70
C PRO A 117 8.78 25.21 -1.31
N ILE A 118 8.15 24.57 -0.32
CA ILE A 118 8.66 24.49 1.06
C ILE A 118 9.74 23.42 1.16
N ALA A 119 9.49 22.21 0.64
CA ALA A 119 10.50 21.17 0.61
C ALA A 119 11.38 21.26 -0.64
N GLY A 120 10.86 21.76 -1.76
CA GLY A 120 11.62 21.89 -3.02
C GLY A 120 12.16 20.55 -3.51
N GLY A 121 11.39 19.49 -3.28
CA GLY A 121 11.77 18.11 -3.46
C GLY A 121 11.19 17.46 -4.71
N ALA A 122 11.36 16.15 -4.79
CA ALA A 122 10.87 15.32 -5.89
C ALA A 122 10.57 13.89 -5.41
N ALA A 123 9.81 13.17 -6.23
CA ALA A 123 9.68 11.72 -6.15
C ALA A 123 10.48 11.09 -7.31
N GLU A 124 11.29 10.09 -6.99
CA GLU A 124 12.02 9.27 -7.95
C GLU A 124 11.43 7.86 -7.94
N LEU A 125 11.19 7.29 -9.13
CA LEU A 125 10.57 5.98 -9.30
C LEU A 125 11.57 5.01 -9.91
N THR A 126 11.61 3.78 -9.41
CA THR A 126 12.49 2.71 -9.89
C THR A 126 11.75 1.37 -9.94
N GLY A 127 12.37 0.36 -10.56
CA GLY A 127 11.84 -1.01 -10.60
C GLY A 127 10.51 -1.14 -11.34
N GLY A 128 10.30 -0.33 -12.40
CA GLY A 128 9.07 -0.38 -13.19
C GLY A 128 7.92 0.48 -12.66
N ALA A 129 8.04 1.03 -11.45
CA ALA A 129 7.05 1.96 -10.92
C ALA A 129 6.87 3.20 -11.83
N SER A 130 5.63 3.67 -11.96
CA SER A 130 5.27 4.80 -12.83
C SER A 130 4.34 5.79 -12.15
N GLU A 131 4.35 7.04 -12.60
CA GLU A 131 3.47 8.09 -12.07
C GLU A 131 2.08 7.99 -12.69
N ILE A 132 1.06 8.11 -11.86
CA ILE A 132 -0.36 8.16 -12.26
C ILE A 132 -1.01 9.43 -11.69
N ALA A 133 -2.24 9.72 -12.10
CA ALA A 133 -2.90 10.99 -11.78
C ALA A 133 -2.92 11.36 -10.29
N ASN A 134 -3.06 10.37 -9.39
CA ASN A 134 -3.17 10.58 -7.95
C ASN A 134 -2.11 9.82 -7.14
N GLY A 135 -0.97 9.46 -7.74
CA GLY A 135 0.02 8.65 -7.04
C GLY A 135 0.97 7.89 -7.96
N TYR A 136 1.24 6.65 -7.59
CA TYR A 136 2.19 5.79 -8.27
C TYR A 136 1.55 4.43 -8.54
N ARG A 137 1.94 3.83 -9.66
CA ARG A 137 1.63 2.44 -10.02
C ARG A 137 2.86 1.57 -9.84
N PHE A 138 2.72 0.48 -9.11
CA PHE A 138 3.72 -0.56 -8.86
C PHE A 138 3.29 -1.84 -9.59
N PRO A 139 4.04 -2.33 -10.59
CA PRO A 139 3.59 -3.41 -11.50
C PRO A 139 3.99 -4.81 -11.02
N ASN A 140 3.73 -5.81 -11.88
CA ASN A 140 4.24 -7.19 -11.83
C ASN A 140 3.90 -7.91 -10.51
N ALA A 141 2.64 -7.84 -10.12
CA ALA A 141 2.17 -8.53 -8.91
C ALA A 141 2.46 -10.04 -9.00
N GLN A 142 3.00 -10.59 -7.93
CA GLN A 142 3.28 -12.02 -7.76
C GLN A 142 2.86 -12.47 -6.37
N GLY A 143 2.49 -13.73 -6.22
CA GLY A 143 2.12 -14.30 -4.92
C GLY A 143 0.99 -15.30 -5.03
N SER A 144 0.15 -15.35 -4.00
CA SER A 144 -0.92 -16.34 -3.90
C SER A 144 -2.18 -15.82 -3.21
N HIS A 145 -3.31 -16.45 -3.52
CA HIS A 145 -4.62 -16.17 -2.96
C HIS A 145 -5.36 -17.49 -2.71
N GLU A 146 -5.90 -17.66 -1.51
CA GLU A 146 -6.62 -18.88 -1.13
C GLU A 146 -8.08 -18.52 -0.80
N GLY A 147 -8.93 -18.53 -1.84
CA GLY A 147 -10.29 -17.96 -1.77
C GLY A 147 -11.20 -18.55 -0.68
N ASP A 148 -11.08 -19.85 -0.37
CA ASP A 148 -11.85 -20.46 0.72
C ASP A 148 -11.34 -20.04 2.11
N ALA A 149 -10.05 -19.73 2.22
CA ALA A 149 -9.43 -19.23 3.45
C ALA A 149 -9.56 -17.71 3.60
N GLY A 150 -9.81 -17.00 2.49
CA GLY A 150 -9.88 -15.54 2.44
C GLY A 150 -8.52 -14.88 2.63
N THR A 151 -7.44 -15.57 2.25
CA THR A 151 -6.06 -15.09 2.40
C THR A 151 -5.53 -14.56 1.07
N LEU A 152 -4.65 -13.58 1.15
CA LEU A 152 -3.95 -12.99 0.03
C LEU A 152 -2.53 -12.63 0.47
N ASP A 153 -1.56 -12.97 -0.37
CA ASP A 153 -0.17 -12.54 -0.28
C ASP A 153 0.23 -12.10 -1.68
N ALA A 154 0.40 -10.80 -1.90
CA ALA A 154 0.72 -10.24 -3.20
C ALA A 154 1.81 -9.18 -3.08
N GLY A 155 3.00 -9.46 -3.61
CA GLY A 155 4.11 -8.53 -3.71
C GLY A 155 4.16 -7.85 -5.08
N PHE A 156 4.64 -6.61 -5.13
CA PHE A 156 4.72 -5.78 -6.34
C PHE A 156 6.14 -5.29 -6.57
N ASP A 157 6.53 -5.25 -7.85
CA ASP A 157 7.78 -4.62 -8.24
C ASP A 157 7.71 -3.10 -8.05
N GLY A 158 8.88 -2.52 -7.83
CA GLY A 158 9.09 -1.09 -7.90
C GLY A 158 9.32 -0.41 -6.56
N ALA A 159 9.65 0.87 -6.65
CA ALA A 159 9.90 1.69 -5.47
C ALA A 159 9.66 3.16 -5.77
N VAL A 160 9.34 3.91 -4.74
CA VAL A 160 9.27 5.38 -4.77
C VAL A 160 10.19 5.96 -3.70
N ARG A 161 11.02 6.92 -4.07
CA ARG A 161 11.92 7.66 -3.19
C ARG A 161 11.61 9.14 -3.23
N PHE A 162 11.23 9.69 -2.10
CA PHE A 162 10.98 11.11 -1.90
C PHE A 162 12.24 11.77 -1.35
N THR A 163 12.63 12.89 -1.95
CA THR A 163 13.70 13.75 -1.42
C THR A 163 13.19 15.17 -1.27
N GLY A 164 13.74 15.93 -0.32
CA GLY A 164 13.41 17.34 -0.12
C GLY A 164 14.33 18.03 0.88
N HIS A 165 14.15 19.33 1.09
CA HIS A 165 14.98 20.17 1.96
C HIS A 165 16.47 20.03 1.64
N ASP A 166 16.84 20.15 0.37
CA ASP A 166 18.21 19.99 -0.12
C ASP A 166 18.86 18.65 0.31
N GLY A 167 18.06 17.58 0.40
CA GLY A 167 18.49 16.23 0.78
C GLY A 167 18.45 15.93 2.28
N ALA A 168 17.90 16.82 3.10
CA ALA A 168 17.66 16.55 4.51
C ALA A 168 16.44 15.63 4.72
N LEU A 169 15.41 15.73 3.88
CA LEU A 169 14.30 14.77 3.85
C LEU A 169 14.63 13.70 2.81
N GLU A 170 14.57 12.45 3.25
CA GLU A 170 14.60 11.28 2.37
C GLU A 170 13.67 10.22 2.96
N LEU A 171 12.73 9.72 2.16
CA LEU A 171 11.81 8.65 2.54
C LEU A 171 11.61 7.76 1.32
N SER A 172 11.80 6.46 1.43
CA SER A 172 11.53 5.51 0.34
C SER A 172 10.63 4.38 0.79
N PHE A 173 9.81 3.92 -0.14
CA PHE A 173 9.01 2.70 -0.06
C PHE A 173 9.44 1.77 -1.19
N SER A 174 9.73 0.52 -0.86
CA SER A 174 10.06 -0.57 -1.79
C SER A 174 9.43 -1.86 -1.29
N ASP A 175 9.48 -2.90 -2.13
CA ASP A 175 8.93 -4.23 -1.79
C ASP A 175 7.51 -4.13 -1.24
N LEU A 176 6.65 -3.41 -1.97
CA LEU A 176 5.28 -3.20 -1.52
C LEU A 176 4.51 -4.51 -1.66
N GLY A 177 3.66 -4.79 -0.67
CA GLY A 177 2.79 -5.95 -0.70
C GLY A 177 1.41 -5.68 -0.10
N ILE A 178 0.44 -6.51 -0.48
CA ILE A 178 -0.86 -6.60 0.20
C ILE A 178 -0.94 -7.96 0.85
N GLU A 179 -1.11 -7.97 2.17
CA GLU A 179 -1.28 -9.17 2.97
C GLU A 179 -2.69 -9.19 3.55
N VAL A 180 -3.37 -10.32 3.44
CA VAL A 180 -4.69 -10.56 4.03
C VAL A 180 -4.69 -11.93 4.69
N ASP A 181 -5.06 -11.97 5.96
CA ASP A 181 -5.20 -13.20 6.71
C ASP A 181 -6.35 -13.13 7.75
N ALA A 182 -6.32 -14.00 8.75
CA ALA A 182 -7.35 -14.05 9.79
C ALA A 182 -7.29 -12.85 10.77
N ASP A 183 -6.16 -12.15 10.85
CA ASP A 183 -5.93 -11.03 11.74
C ASP A 183 -6.30 -9.69 11.07
N GLY A 184 -6.21 -9.58 9.74
CA GLY A 184 -6.66 -8.39 9.01
C GLY A 184 -6.17 -8.31 7.57
N ALA A 185 -6.16 -7.09 7.04
CA ALA A 185 -5.61 -6.77 5.73
C ALA A 185 -4.66 -5.58 5.89
N GLU A 186 -3.46 -5.68 5.33
CA GLU A 186 -2.38 -4.72 5.53
C GLU A 186 -1.69 -4.39 4.19
N LEU A 187 -1.27 -3.14 4.05
CA LEU A 187 -0.27 -2.74 3.06
C LEU A 187 1.10 -2.81 3.74
N VAL A 188 1.96 -3.69 3.27
CA VAL A 188 3.32 -3.88 3.78
C VAL A 188 4.35 -3.24 2.84
N ALA A 189 5.49 -2.84 3.38
CA ALA A 189 6.63 -2.38 2.59
C ALA A 189 7.93 -2.37 3.39
N ASP A 190 9.04 -2.43 2.66
CA ASP A 190 10.32 -1.91 3.12
C ASP A 190 10.30 -0.38 3.11
N VAL A 191 10.70 0.23 4.22
CA VAL A 191 10.74 1.69 4.38
C VAL A 191 12.12 2.15 4.83
N SER A 192 12.71 3.11 4.11
CA SER A 192 13.90 3.82 4.57
C SER A 192 13.57 5.29 4.82
N SER A 193 13.93 5.81 5.98
CA SER A 193 13.58 7.15 6.42
C SER A 193 14.78 7.87 7.00
N LYS A 194 15.00 9.10 6.57
CA LYS A 194 16.08 9.95 7.05
C LYS A 194 15.53 11.04 7.97
N ASP A 195 15.97 11.05 9.21
CA ASP A 195 15.64 12.11 10.15
C ASP A 195 16.26 13.44 9.69
N ARG A 196 15.42 14.44 9.47
CA ARG A 196 15.83 15.74 8.92
C ARG A 196 16.75 16.54 9.85
N ARG A 197 16.75 16.24 11.14
CA ARG A 197 17.48 16.98 12.18
C ARG A 197 18.82 16.34 12.49
N THR A 198 18.88 15.02 12.57
CA THR A 198 20.10 14.25 12.90
C THR A 198 20.84 13.78 11.64
N GLY A 199 20.12 13.59 10.53
CA GLY A 199 20.63 12.99 9.30
C GLY A 199 20.80 11.47 9.38
N GLU A 200 20.35 10.84 10.48
CA GLU A 200 20.35 9.39 10.65
C GLU A 200 19.34 8.76 9.69
N VAL A 201 19.72 7.63 9.11
CA VAL A 201 18.86 6.82 8.25
C VAL A 201 18.45 5.58 9.01
N SER A 202 17.16 5.37 9.13
CA SER A 202 16.54 4.17 9.68
C SER A 202 15.95 3.35 8.53
N THR A 203 16.01 2.03 8.66
CA THR A 203 15.38 1.07 7.74
C THR A 203 14.43 0.19 8.53
N TYR A 204 13.30 -0.11 7.93
CA TYR A 204 12.22 -0.92 8.45
C TYR A 204 11.90 -1.93 7.36
N ASP A 205 12.11 -3.21 7.64
CA ASP A 205 11.93 -4.27 6.66
C ASP A 205 10.56 -4.92 6.90
N ASP A 206 9.78 -5.14 5.84
CA ASP A 206 8.47 -5.80 5.86
C ASP A 206 7.50 -5.29 6.95
N ILE A 207 7.40 -3.96 7.13
CA ILE A 207 6.48 -3.41 8.13
C ILE A 207 5.07 -3.25 7.55
N ALA A 208 4.06 -3.51 8.39
CA ALA A 208 2.70 -3.08 8.12
C ALA A 208 2.67 -1.54 8.11
N VAL A 209 2.61 -0.93 6.93
CA VAL A 209 2.54 0.53 6.77
C VAL A 209 1.13 1.02 7.06
N ALA A 210 0.12 0.30 6.56
CA ALA A 210 -1.28 0.69 6.72
C ALA A 210 -2.20 -0.51 6.95
N ASP A 211 -3.16 -0.34 7.86
CA ASP A 211 -4.35 -1.19 7.94
C ASP A 211 -5.28 -0.88 6.75
N LEU A 212 -5.81 -1.91 6.10
CA LEU A 212 -6.72 -1.81 4.96
C LEU A 212 -8.15 -2.23 5.35
N ASP A 213 -9.13 -1.38 5.08
CA ASP A 213 -10.55 -1.68 5.34
C ASP A 213 -11.18 -2.40 4.14
N LEU A 214 -10.99 -3.72 4.08
CA LEU A 214 -11.55 -4.56 3.01
C LEU A 214 -12.99 -5.00 3.30
N PRO A 215 -13.91 -4.88 2.33
CA PRO A 215 -15.20 -5.56 2.43
C PRO A 215 -15.02 -7.09 2.38
N ALA A 216 -15.94 -7.83 3.01
CA ALA A 216 -15.83 -9.28 3.16
C ALA A 216 -15.76 -10.07 1.84
N ASP A 217 -16.21 -9.47 0.74
CA ASP A 217 -16.22 -10.04 -0.61
C ASP A 217 -15.13 -9.45 -1.53
N ALA A 218 -14.22 -8.62 -1.01
CA ALA A 218 -13.18 -7.93 -1.79
C ALA A 218 -12.27 -8.87 -2.59
N LEU A 219 -12.01 -10.07 -2.04
CA LEU A 219 -11.12 -11.06 -2.65
C LEU A 219 -11.84 -12.00 -3.62
N ASN A 220 -13.16 -11.84 -3.81
CA ASN A 220 -13.87 -12.64 -4.80
C ASN A 220 -13.50 -12.15 -6.21
N PRO A 221 -12.91 -13.01 -7.06
CA PRO A 221 -12.52 -12.59 -8.40
C PRO A 221 -13.76 -12.39 -9.29
N ALA A 222 -13.68 -11.39 -10.17
CA ALA A 222 -14.61 -11.20 -11.27
C ALA A 222 -14.00 -11.78 -12.55
N GLY A 223 -14.35 -13.01 -12.89
CA GLY A 223 -13.60 -13.78 -13.88
C GLY A 223 -12.28 -14.24 -13.27
N ASP A 224 -11.17 -13.92 -13.92
CA ASP A 224 -9.81 -14.30 -13.48
C ASP A 224 -9.05 -13.14 -12.81
N VAL A 225 -9.76 -12.09 -12.38
CA VAL A 225 -9.16 -10.89 -11.78
C VAL A 225 -9.76 -10.55 -10.42
N ILE A 226 -8.92 -10.44 -9.39
CA ILE A 226 -9.29 -9.81 -8.11
C ILE A 226 -9.09 -8.31 -8.26
N THR A 227 -10.11 -7.52 -7.89
CA THR A 227 -10.06 -6.05 -7.96
C THR A 227 -10.33 -5.46 -6.59
N LEU A 228 -9.34 -4.76 -6.06
CA LEU A 228 -9.46 -3.91 -4.89
C LEU A 228 -9.63 -2.46 -5.39
N ASP A 229 -10.79 -1.85 -5.16
CA ASP A 229 -11.10 -0.50 -5.64
C ASP A 229 -11.13 0.49 -4.49
N ALA A 230 -10.20 1.45 -4.50
CA ALA A 230 -10.12 2.56 -3.56
C ALA A 230 -10.30 2.17 -2.08
N VAL A 231 -9.64 1.09 -1.66
CA VAL A 231 -9.65 0.56 -0.30
C VAL A 231 -9.11 1.60 0.68
N PRO A 232 -9.87 2.00 1.72
CA PRO A 232 -9.39 2.91 2.74
C PRO A 232 -8.16 2.35 3.46
N ALA A 233 -7.13 3.19 3.61
CA ALA A 233 -5.88 2.85 4.28
C ALA A 233 -5.65 3.75 5.50
N ALA A 234 -5.40 3.17 6.67
CA ALA A 234 -5.09 3.87 7.90
C ALA A 234 -3.66 3.56 8.36
N LEU A 235 -2.86 4.59 8.62
CA LEU A 235 -1.46 4.42 9.01
C LEU A 235 -1.34 3.62 10.31
N THR A 236 -0.49 2.61 10.35
CA THR A 236 -0.25 1.82 11.58
C THR A 236 0.67 2.58 12.55
N ALA A 237 0.91 2.00 13.73
CA ALA A 237 1.92 2.52 14.66
C ALA A 237 3.36 2.38 14.10
N GLU A 238 3.66 1.27 13.41
CA GLU A 238 4.97 1.02 12.81
C GLU A 238 5.21 1.94 11.61
N GLY A 239 4.20 2.11 10.75
CA GLY A 239 4.21 3.09 9.67
C GLY A 239 4.45 4.51 10.21
N ALA A 240 3.76 4.91 11.28
CA ALA A 240 3.96 6.23 11.89
C ALA A 240 5.41 6.46 12.37
N GLU A 241 6.07 5.44 12.90
CA GLU A 241 7.48 5.50 13.26
C GLU A 241 8.37 5.69 12.02
N ALA A 242 8.10 4.94 10.94
CA ALA A 242 8.83 5.05 9.68
C ALA A 242 8.66 6.44 9.01
N PHE A 243 7.52 7.11 9.22
CA PHE A 243 7.32 8.51 8.88
C PHE A 243 7.99 9.51 9.86
N ALA A 244 9.01 9.07 10.62
CA ALA A 244 9.73 9.85 11.62
C ALA A 244 8.81 10.52 12.67
N GLY A 245 7.64 9.92 12.93
CA GLY A 245 6.65 10.41 13.87
C GLY A 245 5.93 11.71 13.45
N PHE A 246 6.02 12.12 12.18
CA PHE A 246 5.28 13.30 11.68
C PHE A 246 3.76 13.06 11.58
N TYR A 247 3.37 11.80 11.45
CA TYR A 247 1.99 11.33 11.42
C TYR A 247 1.72 10.42 12.62
N GLN A 248 0.45 10.21 12.92
CA GLN A 248 -0.01 9.40 14.04
C GLN A 248 -0.68 8.12 13.52
N ALA A 249 -0.61 7.05 14.31
CA ALA A 249 -1.38 5.85 14.02
C ALA A 249 -2.88 6.18 13.89
N GLY A 250 -3.54 5.61 12.88
CA GLY A 250 -4.91 5.89 12.49
C GLY A 250 -5.07 7.09 11.57
N ASP A 251 -4.00 7.84 11.26
CA ASP A 251 -4.07 8.90 10.24
C ASP A 251 -4.45 8.29 8.88
N ALA A 252 -5.40 8.92 8.20
CA ALA A 252 -5.82 8.49 6.87
C ALA A 252 -4.69 8.72 5.85
N LEU A 253 -4.38 7.66 5.11
CA LEU A 253 -3.51 7.67 3.94
C LEU A 253 -4.35 7.75 2.66
N ASP A 254 -3.69 7.85 1.52
CA ASP A 254 -4.39 7.71 0.25
C ASP A 254 -4.88 6.26 0.09
N PRO A 255 -6.09 6.05 -0.45
CA PRO A 255 -6.65 4.71 -0.62
C PRO A 255 -5.82 3.89 -1.61
N VAL A 256 -5.90 2.58 -1.45
CA VAL A 256 -5.20 1.58 -2.28
C VAL A 256 -6.14 1.04 -3.34
N THR A 257 -5.66 0.94 -4.59
CA THR A 257 -6.34 0.20 -5.65
C THR A 257 -5.40 -0.87 -6.17
N ALA A 258 -5.87 -2.10 -6.38
CA ALA A 258 -5.05 -3.16 -6.92
C ALA A 258 -5.85 -4.05 -7.87
N ARG A 259 -5.16 -4.63 -8.84
CA ARG A 259 -5.69 -5.66 -9.74
C ARG A 259 -4.71 -6.80 -9.83
N LEU A 260 -5.22 -8.01 -9.63
CA LEU A 260 -4.41 -9.23 -9.55
C LEU A 260 -4.98 -10.26 -10.53
N ALA A 261 -4.16 -10.67 -11.48
CA ALA A 261 -4.46 -11.71 -12.45
C ALA A 261 -4.23 -13.10 -11.86
N LEU A 262 -5.26 -13.93 -11.86
CA LEU A 262 -5.20 -15.33 -11.43
C LEU A 262 -4.86 -16.29 -12.57
N THR A 263 -4.72 -15.78 -13.79
CA THR A 263 -4.26 -16.50 -14.99
C THR A 263 -3.37 -15.57 -15.82
N GLU A 264 -2.46 -16.13 -16.62
CA GLU A 264 -1.54 -15.35 -17.46
C GLU A 264 -2.25 -14.48 -18.52
N ASP A 265 -3.42 -14.90 -19.00
CA ASP A 265 -4.19 -14.22 -20.04
C ASP A 265 -5.23 -13.21 -19.50
N ALA A 266 -5.30 -13.01 -18.18
CA ALA A 266 -6.32 -12.15 -17.58
C ALA A 266 -6.14 -10.67 -17.96
N ASP A 267 -7.23 -9.99 -18.33
CA ASP A 267 -7.19 -8.57 -18.67
C ASP A 267 -7.19 -7.68 -17.42
N ILE A 268 -6.03 -7.11 -17.10
CA ILE A 268 -5.83 -6.20 -15.96
C ILE A 268 -5.92 -4.71 -16.33
N SER A 269 -6.37 -4.37 -17.54
CA SER A 269 -6.46 -2.98 -18.03
C SER A 269 -7.47 -2.14 -17.24
N ASP A 270 -7.11 -0.93 -16.80
CA ASP A 270 -7.87 -0.02 -15.90
C ASP A 270 -9.36 0.24 -16.22
N GLY A 271 -9.85 -0.12 -17.40
CA GLY A 271 -11.25 -0.07 -17.78
C GLY A 271 -11.77 -1.44 -18.14
N GLY A 272 -12.58 -2.04 -17.27
CA GLY A 272 -13.32 -3.24 -17.60
C GLY A 272 -14.23 -3.01 -18.81
N ASN A 273 -13.93 -3.67 -19.92
CA ASN A 273 -14.94 -4.17 -20.82
C ASN A 273 -14.68 -5.65 -21.01
N GLY A 274 -15.26 -6.46 -20.11
CA GLY A 274 -15.56 -7.86 -20.40
C GLY A 274 -16.36 -7.93 -21.69
N GLY A 275 -15.65 -8.17 -22.78
CA GLY A 275 -16.18 -8.34 -24.11
C GLY A 275 -15.32 -9.39 -24.77
N ASP A 276 -15.73 -10.65 -24.55
CA ASP A 276 -15.54 -11.80 -25.45
C ASP A 276 -14.59 -11.49 -26.62
N SER A 277 -13.30 -11.79 -26.43
CA SER A 277 -12.36 -11.92 -27.54
C SER A 277 -12.70 -13.20 -28.29
N SER A 278 -13.79 -13.17 -29.06
CA SER A 278 -14.03 -14.17 -30.08
C SER A 278 -13.06 -13.93 -31.23
N ASP A 279 -12.25 -14.95 -31.50
CA ASP A 279 -11.30 -15.07 -32.60
C ASP A 279 -11.82 -14.47 -33.91
N GLY A 280 -11.15 -13.40 -34.35
CA GLY A 280 -11.38 -12.74 -35.63
C GLY A 280 -10.20 -12.93 -36.57
N ASN A 281 -9.99 -14.16 -37.07
CA ASN A 281 -9.08 -14.44 -38.17
C ASN A 281 -9.49 -13.65 -39.43
N GLY A 282 -8.66 -12.69 -39.84
CA GLY A 282 -8.93 -11.80 -40.96
C GLY A 282 -7.66 -11.38 -41.71
N ASP A 283 -7.03 -12.35 -42.39
CA ASP A 283 -6.08 -12.09 -43.47
C ASP A 283 -6.73 -11.28 -44.61
N GLY A 284 -6.01 -10.27 -45.13
CA GLY A 284 -6.19 -9.87 -46.53
C GLY A 284 -6.10 -8.38 -46.89
N ASN A 285 -4.87 -7.89 -47.01
CA ASN A 285 -4.34 -7.19 -48.20
C ASN A 285 -5.12 -6.03 -48.87
N GLY A 286 -4.49 -4.84 -48.96
CA GLY A 286 -4.79 -3.94 -50.08
C GLY A 286 -4.33 -2.47 -50.03
N ALA A 287 -3.09 -2.23 -50.46
CA ALA A 287 -2.66 -1.14 -51.36
C ALA A 287 -2.78 0.36 -50.95
N GLY A 288 -1.65 1.07 -51.14
CA GLY A 288 -1.48 2.49 -50.84
C GLY A 288 -2.05 3.47 -51.86
N GLY A 289 -1.92 4.76 -51.53
CA GLY A 289 -2.28 5.86 -52.41
C GLY A 289 -2.01 7.22 -51.77
N ALA A 290 -0.89 7.84 -52.13
CA ALA A 290 -0.59 9.24 -51.81
C ALA A 290 -1.35 10.18 -52.77
N GLY A 291 -1.84 11.32 -52.27
CA GLY A 291 -2.37 12.40 -53.12
C GLY A 291 -2.98 13.54 -52.30
N GLY A 292 -2.34 14.70 -52.34
CA GLY A 292 -2.76 15.88 -51.58
C GLY A 292 -3.81 16.77 -52.26
N GLY A 293 -4.43 17.61 -51.44
CA GLY A 293 -4.87 18.97 -51.75
C GLY A 293 -6.23 19.15 -52.45
N ALA A 294 -7.23 19.66 -51.71
CA ALA A 294 -7.94 20.92 -52.03
C ALA A 294 -9.17 21.14 -51.13
N LEU A 295 -9.44 22.43 -50.89
CA LEU A 295 -10.41 23.02 -49.98
C LEU A 295 -11.81 23.13 -50.62
N THR A 296 -12.87 22.91 -49.84
CA THR A 296 -14.06 23.79 -49.59
C THR A 296 -15.33 22.99 -49.22
N PRO A 297 -16.28 23.59 -48.46
CA PRO A 297 -17.03 22.90 -47.41
C PRO A 297 -18.48 22.60 -47.77
N THR A 298 -19.07 21.59 -47.12
CA THR A 298 -20.52 21.45 -46.93
C THR A 298 -20.76 20.62 -45.67
N GLY A 299 -21.44 21.20 -44.67
CA GLY A 299 -21.91 20.50 -43.46
C GLY A 299 -23.00 19.48 -43.77
N ALA A 300 -23.47 18.61 -42.89
CA ALA A 300 -23.34 18.40 -41.45
C ALA A 300 -23.29 16.86 -41.23
N THR A 301 -22.84 16.30 -40.12
CA THR A 301 -23.60 16.17 -38.85
C THR A 301 -22.74 15.44 -37.79
N GLY A 302 -22.75 15.92 -36.54
CA GLY A 302 -22.66 15.04 -35.36
C GLY A 302 -21.48 15.26 -34.38
N GLY A 303 -21.79 15.85 -33.22
CA GLY A 303 -21.16 15.51 -31.92
C GLY A 303 -19.96 16.33 -31.48
N ALA A 304 -20.20 17.39 -30.70
CA ALA A 304 -19.21 18.36 -30.24
C ALA A 304 -18.58 18.02 -28.87
N LEU A 305 -17.30 18.37 -28.73
CA LEU A 305 -16.50 18.38 -27.52
C LEU A 305 -16.68 19.71 -26.74
N ALA A 306 -16.49 19.60 -25.42
CA ALA A 306 -16.09 20.61 -24.43
C ALA A 306 -16.96 21.87 -24.26
N SER A 307 -17.76 21.87 -23.20
CA SER A 307 -18.39 23.04 -22.60
C SER A 307 -17.64 23.44 -21.33
N THR A 308 -16.82 24.50 -21.39
CA THR A 308 -16.33 25.21 -20.21
C THR A 308 -17.25 26.40 -19.93
N GLY A 309 -17.67 26.55 -18.67
CA GLY A 309 -18.34 27.75 -18.17
C GLY A 309 -19.56 27.47 -17.31
N SER A 310 -19.35 27.24 -16.01
CA SER A 310 -20.39 27.44 -15.00
C SER A 310 -20.09 28.72 -14.22
N GLY A 311 -20.65 29.83 -14.68
CA GLY A 311 -21.00 30.93 -13.81
C GLY A 311 -22.38 30.65 -13.23
N VAL A 312 -22.51 30.67 -11.90
CA VAL A 312 -23.78 30.90 -11.22
C VAL A 312 -23.55 31.69 -9.93
N ASP A 313 -24.27 32.80 -9.87
CA ASP A 313 -24.34 33.74 -8.76
C ASP A 313 -25.28 33.23 -7.64
N THR A 314 -24.85 33.53 -6.39
CA THR A 314 -25.63 33.81 -5.14
C THR A 314 -26.31 32.68 -4.34
N PRO A 315 -26.55 32.86 -3.00
CA PRO A 315 -26.00 33.79 -2.00
C PRO A 315 -25.56 33.13 -0.65
N LEU A 316 -24.96 33.96 0.22
CA LEU A 316 -24.62 33.72 1.63
C LEU A 316 -25.72 33.01 2.45
N LEU A 317 -25.32 32.03 3.28
CA LEU A 317 -25.91 31.76 4.58
C LEU A 317 -24.84 31.30 5.59
N VAL A 318 -24.78 32.04 6.69
CA VAL A 318 -23.91 31.85 7.86
C VAL A 318 -24.55 30.83 8.81
N GLY A 319 -23.74 29.95 9.39
CA GLY A 319 -23.92 29.51 10.78
C GLY A 319 -23.95 28.00 11.05
N GLY A 320 -23.13 27.55 12.01
CA GLY A 320 -23.61 26.63 13.06
C GLY A 320 -22.96 25.24 13.15
N ALA A 321 -21.87 25.16 13.93
CA ALA A 321 -21.53 24.16 14.96
C ALA A 321 -22.01 22.68 14.88
N ALA A 322 -21.01 21.79 14.82
CA ALA A 322 -20.70 20.70 15.77
C ALA A 322 -21.83 19.92 16.48
N ALA A 323 -21.85 18.60 16.25
CA ALA A 323 -21.86 17.56 17.31
C ALA A 323 -21.76 16.16 16.66
N LEU A 324 -20.58 15.54 16.68
CA LEU A 324 -20.42 14.10 16.46
C LEU A 324 -20.34 13.40 17.82
N THR A 325 -21.34 12.58 18.12
CA THR A 325 -21.33 11.69 19.29
C THR A 325 -20.54 10.43 18.96
N ALA A 326 -19.38 10.27 19.60
CA ALA A 326 -18.62 9.04 19.62
C ALA A 326 -19.32 7.98 20.49
N ALA A 327 -19.58 6.81 19.93
CA ALA A 327 -19.90 5.60 20.69
C ALA A 327 -18.64 4.72 20.70
N GLY A 328 -17.99 4.65 21.86
CA GLY A 328 -16.82 3.79 22.07
C GLY A 328 -17.22 2.34 22.24
N GLY A 329 -16.67 1.46 21.42
CA GLY A 329 -16.63 0.02 21.63
C GLY A 329 -15.25 -0.38 22.15
N ALA A 330 -15.20 -0.99 23.33
CA ALA A 330 -13.97 -1.51 23.94
C ALA A 330 -13.62 -2.88 23.33
N ALA A 331 -12.42 -3.02 22.77
CA ALA A 331 -11.85 -4.31 22.42
C ALA A 331 -10.84 -4.76 23.49
N LEU A 332 -11.02 -6.00 23.94
CA LEU A 332 -10.20 -6.66 24.95
C LEU A 332 -8.90 -7.17 24.31
N LEU A 333 -7.76 -6.68 24.80
CA LEU A 333 -6.45 -7.29 24.54
C LEU A 333 -6.32 -8.60 25.30
N THR A 334 -6.35 -9.73 24.59
CA THR A 334 -5.83 -11.01 25.10
C THR A 334 -4.47 -11.29 24.48
N ALA A 335 -3.42 -11.02 25.25
CA ALA A 335 -2.06 -11.45 24.94
C ALA A 335 -1.97 -12.98 24.93
N ARG A 336 -1.48 -13.57 23.82
CA ARG A 336 -1.13 -14.99 23.74
C ARG A 336 0.35 -15.14 23.39
N LEU A 337 1.11 -15.58 24.38
CA LEU A 337 2.50 -16.00 24.28
C LEU A 337 2.63 -17.14 23.25
N ARG A 338 3.41 -16.96 22.19
CA ARG A 338 3.90 -18.07 21.35
C ARG A 338 5.16 -18.66 21.95
N ARG A 339 5.12 -19.99 22.08
CA ARG A 339 6.16 -20.87 22.58
C ARG A 339 6.97 -21.31 21.36
N ALA A 340 8.21 -20.84 21.25
CA ALA A 340 9.14 -21.32 20.22
C ALA A 340 9.49 -22.79 20.47
N GLN A 341 9.38 -23.61 19.44
CA GLN A 341 10.15 -24.85 19.27
C GLN A 341 11.22 -24.55 18.22
N GLY A 342 12.47 -24.78 18.59
CA GLY A 342 13.68 -24.51 17.82
C GLY A 342 14.88 -24.48 18.75
#